data_AF-A0A0B7F522-F1
#
_entry.id   AF-A0A0B7F522-F1
#
_cell.length_a   1.000
_cell.length_b   1.000
_cell.length_c   1.000
_cell.angle_alpha   90.00
_cell.angle_beta   90.00
_cell.angle_gamma   90.00
#
_symmetry.space_group_name_H-M   'P 1'
#
loop_
_entity.id
_entity.type
_entity.pdbx_description
1 polymer ?
#
loop_
_entity_poly.entity_id
_entity_poly.type
_entity_poly.pdbx_seq_one_letter_code
_entity_poly.pdbx_strand_id
1 'polypeptide(L)'
;MEGTVSSWALPHLANMGSNRATITTAAQFDTAFSRAFFNPDKQRAAERKITSLVQTSTTAAYATEFRTLLMSLDWNNAALRAQFYKGLHWHVKQQLAQKESQSQDLEELIAAAIRIDNVCRKLEISRPTWKSTQNHRSHHYGSPCQHRHASSWLRSIKSGPELRLGGRTPTPMQRKIVH
;
A
#
# COMPACT_ATOMS: atom_id res chain seq x y z
N MET A 1 34.55 14.48 -7.40
CA MET A 1 34.39 13.06 -7.80
C MET A 1 33.40 13.04 -8.95
N GLU A 2 33.88 13.13 -10.19
CA GLU A 2 33.05 12.83 -11.37
C GLU A 2 32.67 11.35 -11.28
N GLY A 3 31.37 11.04 -11.24
CA GLY A 3 30.89 9.66 -11.03
C GLY A 3 31.12 8.76 -12.25
N THR A 4 30.99 7.44 -12.08
CA THR A 4 31.09 6.42 -13.15
C THR A 4 30.24 6.78 -14.38
N VAL A 5 29.11 7.46 -14.18
CA VAL A 5 28.21 7.92 -15.24
C VAL A 5 28.82 9.08 -16.03
N SER A 6 29.45 10.06 -15.37
CA SER A 6 30.11 11.18 -16.05
C SER A 6 31.25 10.70 -16.93
N SER A 7 32.11 9.80 -16.42
CA SER A 7 33.23 9.26 -17.20
C SER A 7 32.78 8.54 -18.47
N TRP A 8 31.60 7.92 -18.44
CA TRP A 8 30.98 7.32 -19.62
C TRP A 8 30.34 8.38 -20.54
N ALA A 9 29.59 9.34 -20.00
CA ALA A 9 28.78 10.27 -20.79
C ALA A 9 29.59 11.39 -21.46
N LEU A 10 30.58 11.95 -20.75
CA LEU A 10 31.37 13.11 -21.20
C LEU A 10 32.05 12.93 -22.57
N PRO A 11 32.71 11.81 -22.91
CA PRO A 11 33.30 11.65 -24.25
C PRO A 11 32.25 11.58 -25.37
N HIS A 12 31.05 11.08 -25.10
CA HIS A 12 29.97 11.09 -26.08
C HIS A 12 29.40 12.50 -26.29
N LEU A 13 29.27 13.28 -25.21
CA LEU A 13 28.82 14.67 -25.25
C LEU A 13 29.85 15.60 -25.91
N ALA A 14 31.14 15.43 -25.62
CA ALA A 14 32.22 16.25 -26.17
C ALA A 14 32.38 16.11 -27.70
N ASN A 15 31.98 14.96 -28.25
CA ASN A 15 32.04 14.71 -29.70
C ASN A 15 30.73 15.03 -30.42
N MET A 16 29.68 15.47 -29.72
CA MET A 16 28.37 15.75 -30.31
C MET A 16 28.46 16.88 -31.34
N GLY A 17 27.91 16.68 -32.54
CA GLY A 17 27.99 17.65 -33.64
C GLY A 17 29.32 17.68 -34.42
N SER A 18 30.29 16.83 -34.04
CA SER A 18 31.53 16.64 -34.80
C SER A 18 31.45 15.42 -35.72
N ASN A 19 32.34 15.32 -36.71
CA ASN A 19 32.48 14.14 -37.58
C ASN A 19 32.91 12.85 -36.83
N ARG A 20 33.32 12.97 -35.56
CA ARG A 20 33.67 11.88 -34.64
C ARG A 20 32.51 11.43 -33.75
N ALA A 21 31.32 12.02 -33.88
CA ALA A 21 30.15 11.63 -33.11
C ALA A 21 29.72 10.20 -33.43
N THR A 22 29.85 9.29 -32.47
CA THR A 22 29.28 7.93 -32.58
C THR A 22 27.80 7.90 -32.18
N ILE A 23 27.35 8.89 -31.43
CA ILE A 23 25.98 9.10 -31.00
C ILE A 23 25.56 10.49 -31.50
N THR A 24 24.65 10.52 -32.48
CA THR A 24 24.23 11.75 -33.15
C THR A 24 22.82 12.19 -32.78
N THR A 25 22.04 11.29 -32.18
CA THR A 25 20.64 11.53 -31.79
C THR A 25 20.41 11.21 -30.33
N ALA A 26 19.40 11.85 -29.73
CA ALA A 26 18.99 11.55 -28.36
C ALA A 26 18.58 10.08 -28.17
N ALA A 27 17.92 9.47 -29.15
CA ALA A 27 17.51 8.05 -29.11
C ALA A 27 18.72 7.08 -29.07
N GLN A 28 19.79 7.40 -29.82
CA GLN A 28 21.03 6.62 -29.77
C GLN A 28 21.74 6.78 -28.42
N PHE A 29 21.70 7.98 -27.85
CA PHE A 29 22.26 8.24 -26.52
C PHE A 29 21.53 7.43 -25.46
N ASP A 30 20.20 7.47 -25.47
CA ASP A 30 19.35 6.73 -24.53
C ASP A 30 19.55 5.21 -24.64
N THR A 31 19.67 4.71 -25.88
CA THR A 31 19.98 3.29 -26.14
C THR A 31 21.36 2.91 -25.59
N ALA A 32 22.38 3.74 -25.83
CA ALA A 32 23.74 3.49 -25.35
C ALA A 32 23.82 3.58 -23.82
N PHE A 33 23.15 4.56 -23.23
CA PHE A 33 23.04 4.74 -21.78
C PHE A 33 22.36 3.55 -21.11
N SER A 34 21.22 3.12 -21.67
CA SER A 34 20.54 1.91 -21.22
C SER A 34 21.47 0.69 -21.33
N ARG A 35 22.17 0.48 -22.43
CA ARG A 35 23.12 -0.65 -22.53
C ARG A 35 24.25 -0.60 -21.49
N ALA A 36 24.70 0.60 -21.12
CA ALA A 36 25.80 0.77 -20.17
C ALA A 36 25.37 0.58 -18.70
N PHE A 37 24.15 1.00 -18.35
CA PHE A 37 23.71 1.09 -16.95
C PHE A 37 22.46 0.29 -16.60
N PHE A 38 21.62 -0.03 -17.59
CA PHE A 38 20.43 -0.83 -17.37
C PHE A 38 20.78 -2.30 -17.22
N ASN A 39 20.33 -2.92 -16.13
CA ASN A 39 20.53 -4.32 -15.86
C ASN A 39 19.20 -5.08 -16.00
N PRO A 40 18.93 -5.71 -17.15
CA PRO A 40 17.66 -6.41 -17.39
C PRO A 40 17.46 -7.60 -16.45
N ASP A 41 18.53 -8.21 -15.95
CA ASP A 41 18.44 -9.32 -15.00
C ASP A 41 17.97 -8.85 -13.62
N LYS A 42 18.40 -7.65 -13.19
CA LYS A 42 17.87 -7.03 -11.96
C LYS A 42 16.38 -6.76 -12.07
N GLN A 43 15.90 -6.24 -13.20
CA GLN A 43 14.47 -6.02 -13.41
C GLN A 43 13.71 -7.35 -13.41
N ARG A 44 14.14 -8.36 -14.18
CA ARG A 44 13.50 -9.69 -14.19
C ARG A 44 13.46 -10.33 -12.80
N ALA A 45 14.53 -10.17 -12.01
CA ALA A 45 14.58 -10.66 -10.64
C ALA A 45 13.55 -9.93 -9.75
N ALA A 46 13.42 -8.61 -9.89
CA ALA A 46 12.42 -7.82 -9.18
C ALA A 46 10.99 -8.22 -9.59
N GLU A 47 10.73 -8.45 -10.87
CA GLU A 47 9.43 -8.90 -11.40
C GLU A 47 9.04 -10.27 -10.84
N ARG A 48 9.97 -11.23 -10.83
CA ARG A 48 9.74 -12.55 -10.22
C ARG A 48 9.45 -12.42 -8.73
N LYS A 49 10.24 -11.61 -8.01
CA LYS A 49 10.08 -11.45 -6.56
C LYS A 49 8.77 -10.77 -6.21
N ILE A 50 8.38 -9.70 -6.92
CA ILE A 50 7.14 -8.96 -6.63
C ILE A 50 5.90 -9.79 -6.94
N THR A 51 5.92 -10.60 -8.00
CA THR A 51 4.79 -11.46 -8.39
C THR A 51 4.50 -12.57 -7.39
N SER A 52 5.55 -13.09 -6.74
CA SER A 52 5.45 -14.06 -5.64
C SER A 52 5.33 -13.44 -4.24
N LEU A 53 5.42 -12.11 -4.11
CA LEU A 53 5.45 -11.45 -2.81
C LEU A 53 4.09 -11.55 -2.12
N VAL A 54 4.09 -12.14 -0.92
CA VAL A 54 2.91 -12.29 -0.07
C VAL A 54 3.21 -11.75 1.32
N GLN A 55 2.20 -11.19 1.98
CA GLN A 55 2.30 -10.72 3.35
C GLN A 55 2.46 -11.93 4.29
N THR A 56 3.64 -12.04 4.91
CA THR A 56 3.97 -13.09 5.91
C THR A 56 3.91 -12.60 7.35
N SER A 57 4.00 -11.27 7.55
CA SER A 57 4.03 -10.64 8.87
C SER A 57 3.12 -9.40 8.89
N THR A 58 3.64 -8.25 9.34
CA THR A 58 2.90 -6.99 9.36
C THR A 58 2.72 -6.44 7.95
N THR A 59 1.61 -5.74 7.72
CA THR A 59 1.38 -5.07 6.44
C THR A 59 2.43 -3.99 6.17
N ALA A 60 2.98 -3.37 7.22
CA ALA A 60 4.04 -2.37 7.09
C ALA A 60 5.34 -2.98 6.55
N ALA A 61 5.77 -4.14 7.08
CA ALA A 61 6.95 -4.85 6.59
C ALA A 61 6.77 -5.29 5.13
N TYR A 62 5.60 -5.84 4.80
CA TYR A 62 5.23 -6.19 3.43
C TYR A 62 5.28 -4.98 2.49
N ALA A 63 4.74 -3.83 2.90
CA ALA A 63 4.78 -2.61 2.10
C ALA A 63 6.21 -2.09 1.85
N THR A 64 7.09 -2.19 2.85
CA THR A 64 8.51 -1.83 2.68
C THR A 64 9.18 -2.71 1.62
N GLU A 65 9.03 -4.03 1.71
CA GLU A 65 9.58 -4.94 0.68
C GLU A 65 9.00 -4.66 -0.70
N PHE A 66 7.69 -4.42 -0.78
CA PHE A 66 7.03 -4.07 -2.03
C PHE A 66 7.63 -2.79 -2.66
N ARG A 67 7.82 -1.73 -1.86
CA ARG A 67 8.45 -0.46 -2.29
C ARG A 67 9.90 -0.62 -2.71
N THR A 68 10.66 -1.51 -2.07
CA THR A 68 12.03 -1.80 -2.52
C THR A 68 12.06 -2.42 -3.92
N LEU A 69 11.11 -3.30 -4.24
CA LEU A 69 11.04 -3.93 -5.56
C LEU A 69 10.57 -2.96 -6.64
N LEU A 70 9.62 -2.07 -6.31
CA LEU A 70 9.15 -0.99 -7.17
C LEU A 70 10.27 -0.13 -7.77
N MET A 71 11.36 0.10 -7.04
CA MET A 71 12.49 0.92 -7.52
C MET A 71 13.17 0.34 -8.77
N SER A 72 12.93 -0.94 -9.09
CA SER A 72 13.49 -1.63 -10.25
C SER A 72 12.42 -2.03 -11.27
N LEU A 73 11.20 -1.48 -11.17
CA LEU A 73 10.05 -1.86 -11.98
C LEU A 73 9.41 -0.63 -12.64
N ASP A 74 9.03 -0.79 -13.90
CA ASP A 74 8.32 0.24 -14.69
C ASP A 74 6.83 -0.10 -14.87
N TRP A 75 6.20 -0.61 -13.81
CA TRP A 75 4.80 -1.03 -13.85
C TRP A 75 3.87 0.17 -13.62
N ASN A 76 2.76 0.21 -14.37
CA ASN A 76 1.75 1.24 -14.15
C ASN A 76 1.04 1.10 -12.79
N ASN A 77 0.48 2.20 -12.29
CA ASN A 77 -0.17 2.24 -10.98
C ASN A 77 -1.32 1.21 -10.81
N ALA A 78 -2.07 0.90 -11.88
CA ALA A 78 -3.13 -0.10 -11.81
C ALA A 78 -2.58 -1.52 -11.59
N ALA A 79 -1.50 -1.88 -12.29
CA ALA A 79 -0.81 -3.16 -12.11
C ALA A 79 -0.19 -3.27 -10.71
N LEU A 80 0.42 -2.19 -10.22
CA LEU A 80 1.01 -2.13 -8.88
C LEU A 80 -0.05 -2.31 -7.79
N ARG A 81 -1.19 -1.61 -7.89
CA ARG A 81 -2.32 -1.78 -6.97
C ARG A 81 -2.85 -3.20 -6.97
N ALA A 82 -3.07 -3.78 -8.15
CA ALA A 82 -3.56 -5.15 -8.28
C ALA A 82 -2.59 -6.15 -7.64
N GLN A 83 -1.28 -5.99 -7.89
CA GLN A 83 -0.26 -6.87 -7.33
C GLN A 83 -0.11 -6.70 -5.81
N PHE A 84 -0.11 -5.46 -5.31
CA PHE A 84 -0.09 -5.18 -3.88
C PHE A 84 -1.30 -5.81 -3.18
N TYR A 85 -2.50 -5.56 -3.70
CA TYR A 85 -3.72 -6.15 -3.16
C TYR A 85 -3.68 -7.67 -3.19
N LYS A 86 -3.18 -8.29 -4.26
CA LYS A 86 -3.04 -9.75 -4.39
C LYS A 86 -2.17 -10.34 -3.28
N GLY A 87 -1.08 -9.68 -2.88
CA GLY A 87 -0.17 -10.19 -1.85
C GLY A 87 -0.65 -9.97 -0.41
N LEU A 88 -1.66 -9.13 -0.18
CA LEU A 88 -2.18 -8.87 1.18
C LEU A 88 -2.79 -10.11 1.84
N HIS A 89 -2.68 -10.15 3.17
CA HIS A 89 -3.31 -11.19 3.98
C HIS A 89 -4.85 -11.12 3.90
N TRP A 90 -5.52 -12.27 3.96
CA TRP A 90 -6.96 -12.38 3.70
C TRP A 90 -7.81 -11.49 4.63
N HIS A 91 -7.42 -11.36 5.90
CA HIS A 91 -8.17 -10.54 6.86
C HIS A 91 -8.10 -9.04 6.52
N VAL A 92 -6.95 -8.58 6.01
CA VAL A 92 -6.77 -7.19 5.57
C VAL A 92 -7.60 -6.94 4.30
N LYS A 93 -7.59 -7.89 3.34
CA LYS A 93 -8.43 -7.83 2.13
C LYS A 93 -9.93 -7.73 2.45
N GLN A 94 -10.40 -8.54 3.40
CA GLN A 94 -11.80 -8.52 3.84
C GLN A 94 -12.23 -7.16 4.39
N GLN A 95 -11.39 -6.55 5.23
CA GLN A 95 -11.67 -5.22 5.80
C GLN A 95 -11.56 -4.10 4.76
N LEU A 96 -10.64 -4.22 3.79
CA LEU A 96 -10.53 -3.28 2.67
C LEU A 96 -11.78 -3.31 1.78
N ALA A 97 -12.30 -4.50 1.46
CA ALA A 97 -13.51 -4.66 0.64
C ALA A 97 -14.74 -3.99 1.29
N GLN A 98 -14.83 -3.97 2.62
CA GLN A 98 -15.96 -3.36 3.34
C GLN A 98 -15.89 -1.84 3.44
N LYS A 99 -14.71 -1.23 3.22
CA LYS A 99 -14.46 0.21 3.37
C LYS A 99 -14.54 0.99 2.06
N GLU A 100 -14.92 0.32 0.98
CA GLU A 100 -15.00 0.73 -0.42
C GLU A 100 -14.87 2.24 -0.70
N SER A 101 -13.64 2.72 -0.59
CA SER A 101 -13.08 3.69 -1.51
C SER A 101 -11.96 2.93 -2.21
N GLN A 102 -12.16 2.53 -3.47
CA GLN A 102 -11.05 2.04 -4.27
C GLN A 102 -10.07 3.19 -4.43
N SER A 103 -9.10 3.26 -3.52
CA SER A 103 -7.97 4.18 -3.61
C SER A 103 -7.43 4.09 -5.02
N GLN A 104 -7.55 5.20 -5.76
CA GLN A 104 -7.06 5.29 -7.13
C GLN A 104 -5.53 5.26 -7.14
N ASP A 105 -4.92 5.53 -5.99
CA ASP A 105 -3.49 5.59 -5.78
C ASP A 105 -2.95 4.42 -4.94
N LEU A 106 -1.74 3.96 -5.27
CA LEU A 106 -1.06 2.88 -4.57
C LEU A 106 -0.71 3.25 -3.12
N GLU A 107 -0.26 4.48 -2.87
CA GLU A 107 0.18 4.92 -1.54
C GLU A 107 -1.02 5.05 -0.59
N GLU A 108 -2.15 5.51 -1.08
CA GLU A 108 -3.42 5.48 -0.35
C GLU A 108 -3.85 4.05 0.04
N LEU A 109 -3.73 3.09 -0.90
CA LEU A 109 -4.03 1.68 -0.64
C LEU A 109 -3.10 1.09 0.43
N ILE A 110 -1.80 1.37 0.34
CA ILE A 110 -0.80 0.95 1.33
C ILE A 110 -1.15 1.53 2.70
N ALA A 111 -1.43 2.83 2.78
CA ALA A 111 -1.77 3.50 4.04
C ALA A 111 -3.05 2.91 4.66
N ALA A 112 -4.08 2.64 3.85
CA ALA A 112 -5.31 2.01 4.31
C ALA A 112 -5.06 0.60 4.86
N ALA A 113 -4.29 -0.22 4.14
CA ALA A 113 -3.96 -1.58 4.55
C ALA A 113 -3.18 -1.61 5.87
N ILE A 114 -2.20 -0.70 6.05
CA ILE A 114 -1.43 -0.57 7.30
C ILE A 114 -2.33 -0.15 8.47
N ARG A 115 -3.23 0.80 8.28
CA ARG A 115 -4.17 1.23 9.34
C ARG A 115 -5.06 0.07 9.78
N ILE A 116 -5.60 -0.69 8.84
CA ILE A 116 -6.45 -1.85 9.11
C ILE A 116 -5.67 -2.89 9.91
N ASP A 117 -4.49 -3.29 9.44
CA ASP A 117 -3.66 -4.30 10.11
C ASP A 117 -3.33 -3.91 11.56
N ASN A 118 -2.97 -2.64 11.78
CA ASN A 118 -2.72 -2.12 13.11
C ASN A 118 -3.95 -2.14 14.03
N VAL A 119 -5.13 -1.79 13.51
CA VAL A 119 -6.38 -1.87 14.29
C VAL A 119 -6.72 -3.32 14.62
N CYS A 120 -6.66 -4.23 13.65
CA CYS A 120 -6.93 -5.65 13.86
C CYS A 120 -6.00 -6.24 14.93
N ARG A 121 -4.71 -5.95 14.85
CA ARG A 121 -3.73 -6.42 15.84
C ARG A 121 -3.99 -5.85 17.23
N LYS A 122 -4.32 -4.56 17.35
CA LYS A 122 -4.69 -3.95 18.64
C LYS A 122 -5.92 -4.63 19.25
N LEU A 123 -6.96 -4.87 18.45
CA LEU A 123 -8.18 -5.54 18.90
C LEU A 123 -7.94 -6.98 19.33
N GLU A 124 -7.09 -7.73 18.62
CA GLU A 124 -6.74 -9.11 18.99
C GLU A 124 -5.98 -9.15 20.33
N ILE A 125 -5.07 -8.22 20.57
CA ILE A 125 -4.37 -8.08 21.87
C ILE A 125 -5.37 -7.73 22.99
N SER A 126 -6.36 -6.91 22.70
CA SER A 126 -7.40 -6.52 23.67
C SER A 126 -8.51 -7.58 23.84
N ARG A 127 -8.47 -8.68 23.08
CA ARG A 127 -9.52 -9.70 23.15
C ARG A 127 -9.45 -10.41 24.50
N PRO A 128 -10.52 -10.42 25.31
CA PRO A 128 -10.53 -11.17 26.54
C PRO A 128 -10.23 -12.64 26.23
N THR A 129 -9.24 -13.20 26.92
CA THR A 129 -9.02 -14.64 26.92
C THR A 129 -10.22 -15.26 27.65
N TRP A 130 -11.26 -15.63 26.90
CA TRP A 130 -12.32 -16.46 27.44
C TRP A 130 -11.71 -17.84 27.69
N LYS A 131 -11.04 -17.99 28.85
CA LYS A 131 -10.77 -19.29 29.43
C LYS A 131 -12.13 -19.87 29.76
N SER A 132 -12.64 -20.70 28.85
CA SER A 132 -13.72 -21.63 29.16
C SER A 132 -13.25 -22.49 30.32
N THR A 133 -13.69 -22.15 31.54
CA THR A 133 -13.72 -23.10 32.64
C THR A 133 -14.65 -24.23 32.19
N GLN A 134 -14.08 -25.25 31.56
CA GLN A 134 -14.76 -26.53 31.36
C GLN A 134 -14.94 -27.17 32.74
N ASN A 135 -15.99 -26.75 33.43
CA ASN A 135 -16.57 -27.51 34.51
C ASN A 135 -18.07 -27.61 34.26
N HIS A 136 -18.44 -28.37 33.24
CA HIS A 136 -19.77 -28.96 33.16
C HIS A 136 -19.58 -30.47 33.05
N ARG A 137 -19.76 -31.10 34.21
CA ARG A 137 -20.10 -32.52 34.35
C ARG A 137 -21.21 -32.86 33.35
N SER A 138 -21.03 -34.03 32.72
CA SER A 138 -21.88 -34.71 31.75
C SER A 138 -23.38 -34.62 32.03
N HIS A 139 -24.22 -34.57 30.97
CA HIS A 139 -25.37 -35.45 30.72
C HIS A 139 -26.01 -35.14 29.34
N HIS A 140 -25.97 -36.13 28.43
CA HIS A 140 -26.94 -36.56 27.39
C HIS A 140 -28.27 -35.76 27.22
N TYR A 141 -28.92 -35.52 26.06
CA TYR A 141 -29.06 -36.17 24.73
C TYR A 141 -29.51 -35.12 23.66
N GLY A 142 -29.09 -35.31 22.39
CA GLY A 142 -29.93 -35.12 21.18
C GLY A 142 -30.28 -33.72 20.65
N SER A 143 -29.62 -33.28 19.57
CA SER A 143 -30.20 -32.94 18.24
C SER A 143 -29.30 -32.01 17.41
N PRO A 144 -29.25 -32.16 16.08
CA PRO A 144 -28.31 -31.46 15.21
C PRO A 144 -28.88 -30.17 14.60
N CYS A 145 -27.97 -29.40 14.00
CA CYS A 145 -28.16 -28.30 13.04
C CYS A 145 -28.41 -26.90 13.63
N GLN A 146 -27.35 -26.10 13.72
CA GLN A 146 -27.44 -24.65 13.46
C GLN A 146 -26.26 -24.20 12.59
N HIS A 147 -26.50 -24.15 11.28
CA HIS A 147 -25.76 -23.26 10.40
C HIS A 147 -26.32 -21.84 10.57
N ARG A 148 -25.39 -20.89 10.62
CA ARG A 148 -25.55 -19.42 10.53
C ARG A 148 -25.94 -18.72 11.83
N HIS A 149 -24.96 -18.07 12.44
CA HIS A 149 -25.05 -16.64 12.76
C HIS A 149 -23.63 -16.10 12.94
N ALA A 150 -23.12 -15.36 11.94
CA ALA A 150 -21.87 -14.62 12.09
C ALA A 150 -21.91 -13.34 11.24
N SER A 151 -22.54 -12.29 11.78
CA SER A 151 -22.24 -10.90 11.42
C SER A 151 -23.04 -9.90 12.27
N SER A 152 -22.83 -9.93 13.60
CA SER A 152 -23.27 -8.85 14.50
C SER A 152 -22.10 -8.16 15.20
N TRP A 153 -21.04 -7.86 14.44
CA TRP A 153 -19.86 -7.16 14.96
C TRP A 153 -19.56 -5.84 14.23
N LEU A 154 -20.18 -5.59 13.06
CA LEU A 154 -19.88 -4.44 12.21
C LEU A 154 -20.74 -3.18 12.46
N ARG A 155 -21.65 -3.20 13.43
CA ARG A 155 -22.49 -2.02 13.74
C ARG A 155 -21.87 -1.06 14.77
N SER A 156 -20.76 -1.44 15.42
CA SER A 156 -20.19 -0.68 16.56
C SER A 156 -19.13 0.37 16.17
N ILE A 157 -18.67 0.43 14.91
CA ILE A 157 -17.60 1.36 14.48
C ILE A 157 -18.18 2.71 14.00
N LYS A 158 -19.51 2.85 13.87
CA LYS A 158 -20.18 4.12 13.54
C LYS A 158 -20.54 4.98 14.76
N SER A 159 -20.19 4.58 15.98
CA SER A 159 -20.64 5.25 17.20
C SER A 159 -19.45 5.70 18.06
N GLY A 160 -18.77 6.77 17.63
CA GLY A 160 -17.88 7.58 18.48
C GLY A 160 -18.50 8.99 18.62
N PRO A 161 -18.42 9.65 19.78
CA PRO A 161 -19.33 10.74 20.13
C PRO A 161 -19.05 12.03 19.35
N GLU A 162 -20.09 12.52 18.69
CA GLU A 162 -20.23 13.89 18.19
C GLU A 162 -20.34 14.83 19.40
N LEU A 163 -19.29 15.59 19.68
CA LEU A 163 -19.32 16.68 20.66
C LEU A 163 -20.20 17.81 20.12
N ARG A 164 -21.50 17.74 20.41
CA ARG A 164 -22.42 18.88 20.35
C ARG A 164 -22.19 19.78 21.57
N LEU A 165 -21.56 20.92 21.37
CA LEU A 165 -21.75 22.09 22.24
C LEU A 165 -22.76 23.02 21.56
N GLY A 166 -23.85 23.27 22.28
CA GLY A 166 -25.01 24.04 21.83
C GLY A 166 -24.71 25.51 21.62
N GLY A 167 -25.52 26.12 20.76
CA GLY A 167 -25.31 27.45 20.21
C GLY A 167 -25.70 28.60 21.14
N ARG A 168 -25.22 29.78 20.77
CA ARG A 168 -25.83 31.05 21.10
C ARG A 168 -25.50 32.03 19.96
N THR A 169 -26.51 32.43 19.19
CA THR A 169 -26.44 33.56 18.26
C THR A 169 -26.26 34.86 19.05
N PRO A 170 -25.62 35.90 18.47
CA PRO A 170 -26.43 36.97 17.88
C PRO A 170 -25.87 37.58 16.56
N THR A 171 -26.77 38.34 15.95
CA THR A 171 -26.85 39.05 14.66
C THR A 171 -25.77 40.11 14.34
N PRO A 172 -25.75 40.72 13.12
CA PRO A 172 -24.55 41.02 12.33
C PRO A 172 -24.08 42.47 12.38
N MET A 173 -22.81 42.73 12.03
CA MET A 173 -22.36 44.05 11.57
C MET A 173 -21.14 44.00 10.62
N GLN A 174 -21.37 44.55 9.43
CA GLN A 174 -20.49 45.44 8.64
C GLN A 174 -19.20 44.87 7.99
N ARG A 175 -19.28 44.75 6.65
CA ARG A 175 -18.14 44.75 5.72
C ARG A 175 -17.40 46.09 5.81
N LYS A 176 -16.09 46.06 6.08
CA LYS A 176 -15.18 47.12 5.64
C LYS A 176 -14.48 46.66 4.37
N ILE A 177 -14.83 47.33 3.27
CA ILE A 177 -14.03 47.44 2.06
C ILE A 177 -12.93 48.46 2.39
N VAL A 178 -11.67 48.12 2.15
CA VAL A 178 -10.59 49.11 2.02
C VAL A 178 -10.07 48.99 0.60
N HIS A 179 -9.95 50.14 -0.05
CA HIS A 179 -9.49 50.33 -1.42
C HIS A 179 -8.04 49.92 -1.61
#